data_AF-W4PYY9-F1
#
_entry.id   AF-W4PYY9-F1
#
_cell.length_a   1.000
_cell.length_b   1.000
_cell.length_c   1.000
_cell.angle_alpha   90.00
_cell.angle_beta   90.00
_cell.angle_gamma   90.00
#
_symmetry.space_group_name_H-M   'P 1'
#
loop_
_entity.id
_entity.type
_entity.pdbx_description
1 polymer ?
#
loop_
_entity_poly.entity_id
_entity_poly.type
_entity_poly.pdbx_seq_one_letter_code
_entity_poly.pdbx_strand_id
1 'polypeptide(L)'
;MGVTLLKDLLYCSLCGKKMTTQKSNNGNMYTLKKCEYLNEKGKKCGNAGIKLEYVEKHVILHLQTFKEEIMEAIKALDEKKFATNDKDCIHRLNRIENKIKEVKDEKKNLIDLAVAGIFTHKEVREKKQELEDLLLYLQREHKNLKDEINDKKAKTSDAQICGVLSKMSLSNIKDHSDLLNETLKLVIKKIYYSRKMPTDVSNKSTRNPERRNYPFQLVIEYY
;
A
#
# COMPACT_ATOMS: atom_id res chain seq x y z
N MET A 1 -3.17 32.91 6.77
CA MET A 1 -2.02 32.30 6.06
C MET A 1 -2.57 31.16 5.23
N GLY A 2 -2.36 31.13 3.92
CA GLY A 2 -2.84 30.03 3.07
C GLY A 2 -1.97 28.80 3.29
N VAL A 3 -2.60 27.64 3.46
CA VAL A 3 -1.90 26.36 3.44
C VAL A 3 -1.62 25.98 1.99
N THR A 4 -0.45 25.40 1.75
CA THR A 4 -0.01 24.93 0.44
C THR A 4 0.07 23.42 0.49
N LEU A 5 -0.05 22.74 -0.66
CA LEU A 5 -0.04 21.28 -0.77
C LEU A 5 1.15 20.64 -0.04
N LEU A 6 2.32 21.27 -0.14
CA LEU A 6 3.59 20.77 0.40
C LEU A 6 4.01 21.46 1.71
N LYS A 7 3.06 22.04 2.43
CA LYS A 7 3.34 22.69 3.72
C LYS A 7 3.99 21.67 4.67
N ASP A 8 5.09 22.08 5.28
CA ASP A 8 5.87 21.31 6.24
C ASP A 8 6.56 20.03 5.74
N LEU A 9 6.50 19.75 4.44
CA LEU A 9 7.09 18.56 3.83
C LEU A 9 8.44 18.82 3.13
N LEU A 10 8.75 20.07 2.78
CA LEU A 10 9.94 20.41 1.98
C LEU A 10 11.20 20.69 2.83
N TYR A 11 12.26 19.95 2.54
CA TYR A 11 13.58 20.06 3.17
C TYR A 11 14.66 20.27 2.13
N CYS A 12 15.75 20.94 2.51
CA CYS A 12 16.90 21.11 1.65
C CYS A 12 17.75 19.84 1.68
N SER A 13 17.99 19.22 0.53
CA SER A 13 18.91 18.08 0.38
C SER A 13 20.36 18.39 0.78
N LEU A 14 20.80 19.65 0.66
CA LEU A 14 22.20 20.04 0.91
C LEU A 14 22.51 20.31 2.38
N CYS A 15 21.55 20.85 3.15
CA CYS A 15 21.78 21.20 4.56
C CYS A 15 20.79 20.55 5.53
N GLY A 16 19.83 19.75 5.03
CA GLY A 16 18.81 19.06 5.82
C GLY A 16 17.77 19.97 6.49
N LYS A 17 17.89 21.29 6.36
CA LYS A 17 16.96 22.24 7.00
C LYS A 17 15.67 22.40 6.20
N LYS A 18 14.58 22.64 6.93
CA LYS A 18 13.25 22.89 6.38
C LYS A 18 13.25 24.12 5.49
N MET A 19 12.63 24.01 4.32
CA MET A 19 12.49 25.12 3.37
C MET A 19 11.20 25.89 3.60
N THR A 20 11.23 27.17 3.25
CA THR A 20 10.10 28.08 3.47
C THR A 20 9.47 28.47 2.14
N THR A 21 8.15 28.37 2.04
CA THR A 21 7.36 28.87 0.92
C THR A 21 6.95 30.32 1.14
N GLN A 22 7.01 31.14 0.10
CA GLN A 22 6.59 32.54 0.12
C GLN A 22 5.52 32.79 -0.93
N LYS A 23 4.47 33.51 -0.51
CA LYS A 23 3.45 34.04 -1.42
C LYS A 23 4.01 35.27 -2.16
N SER A 24 3.86 35.29 -3.48
CA SER A 24 4.21 36.43 -4.32
C SER A 24 3.29 37.62 -4.03
N ASN A 25 3.81 38.85 -4.20
CA ASN A 25 3.05 40.08 -4.00
C ASN A 25 1.81 40.18 -4.91
N ASN A 26 1.83 39.51 -6.06
CA ASN A 26 0.70 39.47 -7.01
C ASN A 26 -0.41 38.47 -6.62
N GLY A 27 -0.45 38.04 -5.36
CA GLY A 27 -1.59 37.34 -4.75
C GLY A 27 -1.81 35.88 -5.12
N ASN A 28 -1.38 35.42 -6.30
CA ASN A 28 -1.80 34.12 -6.85
C ASN A 28 -0.68 33.08 -7.06
N MET A 29 0.58 33.38 -6.72
CA MET A 29 1.69 32.46 -6.94
C MET A 29 2.50 32.22 -5.66
N TYR A 30 2.82 30.96 -5.37
CA TYR A 30 3.75 30.58 -4.32
C TYR A 30 5.11 30.22 -4.92
N THR A 31 6.17 30.59 -4.21
CA THR A 31 7.55 30.29 -4.56
C THR A 31 8.24 29.63 -3.39
N LEU A 32 9.06 28.62 -3.68
CA LEU A 32 9.98 28.06 -2.70
C LEU A 32 11.16 29.03 -2.58
N LYS A 33 11.40 29.54 -1.36
CA LYS A 33 12.55 30.43 -1.11
C LYS A 33 13.85 29.67 -1.34
N LYS A 34 14.89 30.39 -1.76
CA LYS A 34 16.26 29.88 -1.71
C LYS A 34 16.60 29.49 -0.27
N CYS A 35 17.47 28.50 -0.10
CA CYS A 35 17.95 28.14 1.22
C CYS A 35 18.88 29.24 1.73
N GLU A 36 18.59 29.81 2.90
CA GLU A 36 19.36 30.91 3.49
C GLU A 36 20.26 30.46 4.65
N TYR A 37 20.20 29.18 5.02
CA TYR A 37 21.02 28.60 6.08
C TYR A 37 22.50 28.55 5.70
N LEU A 38 23.35 28.70 6.71
CA LEU A 38 24.79 28.55 6.59
C LEU A 38 25.16 27.07 6.73
N ASN A 39 26.06 26.61 5.86
CA ASN A 39 26.71 25.31 5.98
C ASN A 39 27.80 25.38 7.07
N GLU A 40 28.34 24.23 7.49
CA GLU A 40 29.39 24.11 8.51
C GLU A 40 30.65 24.97 8.24
N LYS A 41 30.89 25.30 6.96
CA LYS A 41 31.98 26.18 6.51
C LYS A 41 31.62 27.68 6.51
N GLY A 42 30.52 28.08 7.14
CA GLY A 42 30.06 29.48 7.21
C GLY A 42 29.54 30.07 5.88
N LYS A 43 29.38 29.26 4.83
CA LYS A 43 28.87 29.71 3.51
C LYS A 43 27.36 29.45 3.41
N LYS A 44 26.62 30.39 2.81
CA LYS A 44 25.20 30.20 2.51
C LYS A 44 24.99 28.98 1.61
N CYS A 45 23.94 28.21 1.90
CA CYS A 45 23.56 27.07 1.10
C CYS A 45 23.25 27.49 -0.35
N GLY A 46 23.83 26.80 -1.33
CA GLY A 46 23.65 27.09 -2.75
C GLY A 46 22.33 26.59 -3.34
N ASN A 47 21.38 26.15 -2.51
CA ASN A 47 20.11 25.58 -2.99
C ASN A 47 19.16 26.70 -3.44
N ALA A 48 18.95 26.81 -4.75
CA ALA A 48 18.16 27.86 -5.35
C ALA A 48 16.65 27.61 -5.23
N GLY A 49 15.87 28.68 -5.06
CA GLY A 49 14.41 28.61 -5.08
C GLY A 49 13.82 28.36 -6.47
N ILE A 50 12.52 28.05 -6.52
CA ILE A 50 11.75 27.86 -7.75
C ILE A 50 10.26 28.14 -7.49
N LYS A 51 9.43 28.30 -8.53
CA LYS A 51 7.97 28.37 -8.34
C LYS A 51 7.46 27.05 -7.76
N LEU A 52 6.61 27.15 -6.74
CA LEU A 52 6.13 25.97 -6.00
C LEU A 52 5.32 25.03 -6.91
N GLU A 53 4.58 25.57 -7.87
CA GLU A 53 3.80 24.80 -8.85
C GLU A 53 4.63 23.73 -9.58
N TYR A 54 5.90 24.01 -9.92
CA TYR A 54 6.75 23.02 -10.58
C TYR A 54 7.11 21.86 -9.65
N VAL A 55 7.33 22.16 -8.37
CA VAL A 55 7.62 21.16 -7.35
C VAL A 55 6.38 20.32 -7.07
N GLU A 56 5.22 20.95 -6.90
CA GLU A 56 3.94 20.27 -6.68
C GLU A 56 3.61 19.28 -7.80
N LYS A 57 3.71 19.72 -9.07
CA LYS A 57 3.50 18.84 -10.23
C LYS A 57 4.44 17.63 -10.22
N HIS A 58 5.71 17.84 -9.89
CA HIS A 58 6.69 16.77 -9.90
C HIS A 58 6.53 15.79 -8.73
N VAL A 59 6.10 16.28 -7.55
CA VAL A 59 5.75 15.42 -6.41
C VAL A 59 4.52 14.57 -6.73
N ILE A 60 3.51 15.15 -7.35
CA ILE A 60 2.31 14.43 -7.79
C ILE A 60 2.66 13.30 -8.77
N LEU A 61 3.47 13.61 -9.80
CA LEU A 61 3.91 12.59 -10.76
C LEU A 61 4.68 11.46 -10.07
N HIS A 62 5.59 11.80 -9.16
CA HIS A 62 6.36 10.79 -8.41
C HIS A 62 5.45 9.93 -7.52
N LEU A 63 4.39 10.50 -6.95
CA LEU A 63 3.40 9.73 -6.17
C LEU A 63 2.56 8.81 -7.05
N GLN A 64 2.25 9.20 -8.28
CA GLN A 64 1.55 8.35 -9.23
C GLN A 64 2.40 7.14 -9.63
N THR A 65 3.68 7.34 -9.93
CA THR A 65 4.61 6.23 -10.21
C THR A 65 4.81 5.33 -8.99
N PHE A 66 5.03 5.92 -7.81
CA PHE A 66 5.18 5.16 -6.58
C PHE A 66 3.92 4.34 -6.24
N LYS A 67 2.73 4.85 -6.57
CA LYS A 67 1.47 4.11 -6.46
C LYS A 67 1.50 2.85 -7.33
N GLU A 68 1.90 2.96 -8.59
CA GLU A 68 1.99 1.82 -9.51
C GLU A 68 2.97 0.77 -8.97
N GLU A 69 4.14 1.20 -8.51
CA GLU A 69 5.15 0.33 -7.89
C GLU A 69 4.63 -0.37 -6.62
N ILE A 70 3.93 0.35 -5.73
CA ILE A 70 3.31 -0.25 -4.54
C ILE A 70 2.23 -1.25 -4.94
N MET A 71 1.37 -0.91 -5.91
CA MET A 71 0.31 -1.81 -6.35
C MET A 71 0.88 -3.09 -6.99
N GLU A 72 1.96 -2.98 -7.75
CA GLU A 72 2.67 -4.15 -8.28
C GLU A 72 3.34 -4.97 -7.19
N ALA A 73 3.97 -4.33 -6.19
CA ALA A 73 4.56 -5.01 -5.06
C ALA A 73 3.53 -5.74 -4.20
N ILE A 74 2.35 -5.13 -3.98
CA ILE A 74 1.22 -5.77 -3.27
C ILE A 74 0.73 -6.98 -4.06
N LYS A 75 0.49 -6.85 -5.37
CA LYS A 75 0.10 -7.99 -6.22
C LYS A 75 1.12 -9.13 -6.15
N ALA A 76 2.41 -8.82 -6.23
CA ALA A 76 3.46 -9.82 -6.14
C ALA A 76 3.56 -10.48 -4.74
N LEU A 77 3.27 -9.73 -3.67
CA LEU A 77 3.23 -10.25 -2.30
C LEU A 77 1.99 -11.10 -2.05
N ASP A 78 0.84 -10.69 -2.58
CA ASP A 78 -0.39 -11.46 -2.53
C ASP A 78 -0.22 -12.74 -3.33
N GLU A 79 0.30 -12.72 -4.55
CA GLU A 79 0.59 -13.93 -5.32
C GLU A 79 1.50 -14.91 -4.56
N LYS A 80 2.53 -14.42 -3.85
CA LYS A 80 3.43 -15.27 -3.05
C LYS A 80 2.77 -15.78 -1.76
N LYS A 81 2.02 -14.95 -1.03
CA LYS A 81 1.33 -15.35 0.21
C LYS A 81 0.14 -16.26 -0.07
N PHE A 82 -0.65 -15.98 -1.11
CA PHE A 82 -1.72 -16.85 -1.58
C PHE A 82 -1.15 -18.18 -2.10
N ALA A 83 -0.06 -18.20 -2.87
CA ALA A 83 0.51 -19.47 -3.35
C ALA A 83 0.97 -20.41 -2.23
N THR A 84 1.36 -19.88 -1.07
CA THR A 84 1.84 -20.69 0.06
C THR A 84 0.69 -21.08 0.99
N ASN A 85 -0.19 -20.14 1.33
CA ASN A 85 -1.35 -20.41 2.19
C ASN A 85 -2.45 -21.20 1.48
N ASP A 86 -2.71 -20.98 0.18
CA ASP A 86 -3.68 -21.79 -0.57
C ASP A 86 -3.18 -23.24 -0.66
N LYS A 87 -1.87 -23.50 -0.80
CA LYS A 87 -1.37 -24.89 -0.81
C LYS A 87 -1.64 -25.61 0.51
N ASP A 88 -1.33 -25.00 1.65
CA ASP A 88 -1.60 -25.61 2.97
C ASP A 88 -3.10 -25.77 3.26
N CYS A 89 -3.91 -24.78 2.88
CA CYS A 89 -5.36 -24.85 3.00
C CYS A 89 -5.97 -25.91 2.07
N ILE A 90 -5.51 -26.03 0.83
CA ILE A 90 -5.90 -27.06 -0.13
C ILE A 90 -5.46 -28.44 0.35
N HIS A 91 -4.25 -28.58 0.89
CA HIS A 91 -3.80 -29.85 1.48
C HIS A 91 -4.65 -30.26 2.69
N ARG A 92 -5.05 -29.31 3.54
CA ARG A 92 -5.98 -29.57 4.65
C ARG A 92 -7.36 -29.96 4.16
N LEU A 93 -7.91 -29.27 3.15
CA LEU A 93 -9.19 -29.62 2.53
C LEU A 93 -9.15 -31.03 1.92
N ASN A 94 -8.13 -31.35 1.12
CA ASN A 94 -7.96 -32.67 0.54
C ASN A 94 -7.85 -33.77 1.60
N ARG A 95 -7.19 -33.50 2.74
CA ARG A 95 -7.15 -34.45 3.87
C ARG A 95 -8.53 -34.68 4.49
N ILE A 96 -9.33 -33.63 4.66
CA ILE A 96 -10.69 -33.74 5.20
C ILE A 96 -11.60 -34.46 4.21
N GLU A 97 -11.50 -34.18 2.91
CA GLU A 97 -12.25 -34.88 1.86
C GLU A 97 -11.91 -36.37 1.79
N ASN A 98 -10.62 -36.72 1.87
CA ASN A 98 -10.18 -38.12 1.92
C ASN A 98 -10.74 -38.85 3.14
N LYS A 99 -10.71 -38.23 4.32
CA LYS A 99 -11.33 -38.79 5.53
C LYS A 99 -12.84 -38.96 5.39
N ILE A 100 -13.54 -38.01 4.77
CA ILE A 100 -14.98 -38.15 4.48
C ILE A 100 -15.24 -39.34 3.56
N LYS A 101 -14.36 -39.57 2.58
CA LYS A 101 -14.45 -40.71 1.66
C LYS A 101 -14.21 -42.03 2.40
N GLU A 102 -13.17 -42.11 3.22
CA GLU A 102 -12.87 -43.26 4.07
C GLU A 102 -14.05 -43.63 4.98
N VAL A 103 -14.61 -42.65 5.71
CA VAL A 103 -15.78 -42.87 6.59
C VAL A 103 -17.02 -43.32 5.81
N LYS A 104 -17.21 -42.86 4.57
CA LYS A 104 -18.31 -43.32 3.70
C LYS A 104 -18.10 -44.76 3.24
N ASP A 105 -16.87 -45.14 2.92
CA ASP A 105 -16.54 -46.49 2.50
C ASP A 105 -16.61 -47.47 3.68
N GLU A 106 -16.18 -47.06 4.88
CA GLU A 106 -16.41 -47.79 6.14
C GLU A 106 -17.89 -48.02 6.43
N LYS A 107 -18.74 -47.00 6.21
CA LYS A 107 -20.18 -47.13 6.36
C LYS A 107 -20.79 -48.14 5.39
N LYS A 108 -20.31 -48.22 4.14
CA LYS A 108 -20.74 -49.23 3.18
C LYS A 108 -20.30 -50.63 3.61
N ASN A 109 -19.03 -50.78 3.98
CA ASN A 109 -18.50 -52.05 4.46
C ASN A 109 -19.25 -52.56 5.71
N LEU A 110 -19.64 -51.66 6.62
CA LEU A 110 -20.46 -52.01 7.80
C LEU A 110 -21.83 -52.59 7.39
N ILE A 111 -22.45 -52.05 6.33
CA ILE A 111 -23.72 -52.56 5.79
C ILE A 111 -23.51 -53.95 5.20
N ASP A 112 -22.45 -54.16 4.42
CA ASP A 112 -22.14 -55.46 3.80
C ASP A 112 -21.85 -56.54 4.86
N LEU A 113 -21.10 -56.19 5.92
CA LEU A 113 -20.81 -57.09 7.04
C LEU A 113 -22.05 -57.39 7.91
N ALA A 114 -22.97 -56.44 8.03
CA ALA A 114 -24.24 -56.64 8.72
C ALA A 114 -25.16 -57.59 7.93
N VAL A 115 -25.20 -57.48 6.60
CA VAL A 115 -25.96 -58.38 5.71
C VAL A 115 -25.37 -59.80 5.73
N ALA A 116 -24.04 -59.92 5.86
CA ALA A 116 -23.35 -61.20 6.04
C ALA A 116 -23.60 -61.86 7.41
N GLY A 117 -24.30 -61.19 8.34
CA GLY A 117 -24.68 -61.72 9.65
C GLY A 117 -23.53 -61.79 10.66
N ILE A 118 -22.43 -61.08 10.42
CA ILE A 118 -21.21 -61.13 11.25
C ILE A 118 -21.38 -60.34 12.55
N PHE A 119 -22.26 -59.33 12.56
CA PHE A 119 -22.48 -58.43 13.70
C PHE A 119 -23.90 -58.49 14.23
N THR A 120 -24.07 -58.20 15.51
CA THR A 120 -25.40 -58.07 16.11
C THR A 120 -26.05 -56.74 15.73
N HIS A 121 -27.39 -56.71 15.68
CA HIS A 121 -28.15 -55.50 15.35
C HIS A 121 -27.83 -54.29 16.24
N LYS A 122 -27.40 -54.53 17.48
CA LYS A 122 -27.05 -53.48 18.44
C LYS A 122 -25.67 -52.86 18.15
N GLU A 123 -24.68 -53.70 17.86
CA GLU A 123 -23.32 -53.25 17.49
C GLU A 123 -23.31 -52.46 16.18
N VAL A 124 -24.09 -52.92 15.18
CA VAL A 124 -24.25 -52.20 13.91
C VAL A 124 -24.90 -50.84 14.11
N ARG A 125 -25.88 -50.74 15.03
CA ARG A 125 -26.58 -49.48 15.33
C ARG A 125 -25.66 -48.48 16.01
N GLU A 126 -24.91 -48.90 17.02
CA GLU A 126 -23.95 -48.05 17.73
C GLU A 126 -22.85 -47.56 16.77
N LYS A 127 -22.26 -48.45 15.97
CA LYS A 127 -21.20 -48.09 15.02
C LYS A 127 -21.68 -47.18 13.89
N LYS A 128 -22.91 -47.39 13.40
CA LYS A 128 -23.52 -46.50 12.40
C LYS A 128 -23.68 -45.08 12.94
N GLN A 129 -24.07 -44.95 14.21
CA GLN A 129 -24.31 -43.66 14.82
C GLN A 129 -23.00 -42.90 15.06
N GLU A 130 -21.95 -43.57 15.53
CA GLU A 130 -20.59 -43.00 15.61
C GLU A 130 -20.07 -42.49 14.26
N LEU A 131 -20.26 -43.28 13.19
CA LEU A 131 -19.84 -42.90 11.84
C LEU A 131 -20.66 -41.72 11.29
N GLU A 132 -21.95 -41.63 11.62
CA GLU A 132 -22.81 -40.50 11.23
C GLU A 132 -22.41 -39.21 11.96
N ASP A 133 -22.12 -39.28 13.25
CA ASP A 133 -21.66 -38.14 14.05
C ASP A 133 -20.29 -37.64 13.57
N LEU A 134 -19.37 -38.54 13.26
CA LEU A 134 -18.05 -38.22 12.70
C LEU A 134 -18.18 -37.55 11.32
N LEU A 135 -19.09 -38.04 10.49
CA LEU A 135 -19.32 -37.50 9.14
C LEU A 135 -19.92 -36.08 9.22
N LEU A 136 -20.86 -35.84 10.13
CA LEU A 136 -21.43 -34.51 10.40
C LEU A 136 -20.40 -33.53 10.97
N TYR A 137 -19.45 -34.02 11.79
CA TYR A 137 -18.34 -33.22 12.28
C TYR A 137 -17.40 -32.80 11.14
N LEU A 138 -16.93 -33.76 10.34
CA LEU A 138 -16.01 -33.51 9.22
C LEU A 138 -16.63 -32.60 8.15
N GLN A 139 -17.94 -32.73 7.88
CA GLN A 139 -18.65 -31.84 6.95
C GLN A 139 -18.75 -30.40 7.45
N ARG A 140 -18.99 -30.20 8.75
CA ARG A 140 -19.00 -28.85 9.35
C ARG A 140 -17.61 -28.23 9.33
N GLU A 141 -16.59 -29.00 9.67
CA GLU A 141 -15.20 -28.55 9.62
C GLU A 141 -14.80 -28.14 8.19
N HIS A 142 -15.18 -28.95 7.19
CA HIS A 142 -14.97 -28.64 5.78
C HIS A 142 -15.64 -27.34 5.35
N LYS A 143 -16.90 -27.12 5.76
CA LYS A 143 -17.64 -25.90 5.44
C LYS A 143 -16.99 -24.66 6.07
N ASN A 144 -16.65 -24.73 7.35
CA ASN A 144 -16.00 -23.63 8.06
C ASN A 144 -14.65 -23.25 7.44
N LEU A 145 -13.83 -24.23 7.09
CA LEU A 145 -12.55 -23.99 6.40
C LEU A 145 -12.73 -23.33 5.03
N LYS A 146 -13.77 -23.73 4.29
CA LYS A 146 -14.11 -23.14 2.99
C LYS A 146 -14.59 -21.68 3.12
N ASP A 147 -15.40 -21.41 4.13
CA ASP A 147 -15.91 -20.06 4.41
C ASP A 147 -14.78 -19.14 4.91
N GLU A 148 -13.85 -19.63 5.74
CA GLU A 148 -12.65 -18.89 6.15
C GLU A 148 -11.73 -18.51 4.98
N ILE A 149 -11.59 -19.39 3.99
CA ILE A 149 -10.78 -19.10 2.78
C ILE A 149 -11.44 -18.01 1.94
N ASN A 150 -12.76 -18.05 1.78
CA ASN A 150 -13.50 -17.03 1.04
C ASN A 150 -13.50 -15.67 1.75
N ASP A 151 -13.68 -15.66 3.07
CA ASP A 151 -13.67 -14.42 3.86
C ASP A 151 -12.27 -13.77 3.91
N LYS A 152 -11.21 -14.57 3.93
CA LYS A 152 -9.83 -14.07 3.84
C LYS A 152 -9.54 -13.45 2.48
N LYS A 153 -10.03 -14.03 1.37
CA LYS A 153 -9.90 -13.46 0.02
C LYS A 153 -10.61 -12.10 -0.11
N ALA A 154 -11.74 -11.90 0.56
CA ALA A 154 -12.51 -10.66 0.49
C ALA A 154 -11.96 -9.51 1.38
N LYS A 155 -11.20 -9.83 2.45
CA LYS A 155 -10.70 -8.86 3.44
C LYS A 155 -9.26 -8.36 3.19
N THR A 156 -8.52 -8.97 2.27
CA THR A 156 -7.15 -8.55 1.93
C THR A 156 -7.14 -7.17 1.28
N SER A 157 -6.78 -6.15 2.08
CA SER A 157 -5.89 -5.02 1.77
C SER A 157 -6.27 -4.00 0.68
N ASP A 158 -7.03 -4.37 -0.34
CA ASP A 158 -7.29 -3.55 -1.52
C ASP A 158 -8.14 -2.33 -1.19
N ALA A 159 -9.13 -2.48 -0.31
CA ALA A 159 -10.09 -1.42 -0.01
C ALA A 159 -9.49 -0.24 0.77
N GLN A 160 -8.55 -0.49 1.69
CA GLN A 160 -7.93 0.57 2.50
C GLN A 160 -6.91 1.38 1.68
N ILE A 161 -6.10 0.69 0.87
CA ILE A 161 -5.08 1.34 0.03
C ILE A 161 -5.75 2.07 -1.14
N CYS A 162 -6.76 1.48 -1.79
CA CYS A 162 -7.57 2.16 -2.81
C CYS A 162 -8.39 3.33 -2.24
N GLY A 163 -8.83 3.26 -0.98
CA GLY A 163 -9.61 4.31 -0.32
C GLY A 163 -8.81 5.60 -0.05
N VAL A 164 -7.51 5.47 0.27
CA VAL A 164 -6.61 6.63 0.40
C VAL A 164 -6.22 7.17 -0.99
N LEU A 165 -6.03 6.29 -1.97
CA LEU A 165 -5.57 6.65 -3.32
C LEU A 165 -6.66 7.24 -4.22
N SER A 166 -7.92 6.83 -4.05
CA SER A 166 -9.06 7.38 -4.80
C SER A 166 -9.30 8.85 -4.48
N LYS A 167 -9.04 9.27 -3.22
CA LYS A 167 -9.09 10.66 -2.76
C LYS A 167 -7.97 11.54 -3.34
N MET A 168 -6.91 10.95 -3.89
CA MET A 168 -5.82 11.67 -4.56
C MET A 168 -6.11 11.95 -6.05
N SER A 169 -7.30 11.64 -6.57
CA SER A 169 -7.68 11.98 -7.94
C SER A 169 -7.65 13.50 -8.14
N LEU A 170 -6.75 13.94 -9.01
CA LEU A 170 -6.11 15.26 -9.08
C LEU A 170 -6.98 16.43 -9.56
N SER A 171 -8.30 16.30 -9.52
CA SER A 171 -9.20 17.27 -10.18
C SER A 171 -9.33 18.60 -9.44
N ASN A 172 -9.19 18.63 -8.10
CA ASN A 172 -9.54 19.81 -7.28
C ASN A 172 -8.41 20.28 -6.32
N ILE A 173 -7.14 20.22 -6.76
CA ILE A 173 -5.96 20.57 -5.92
C ILE A 173 -6.03 21.99 -5.33
N LYS A 174 -6.72 22.92 -6.02
CA LYS A 174 -6.83 24.32 -5.56
C LYS A 174 -7.85 24.52 -4.44
N ASP A 175 -8.92 23.74 -4.40
CA ASP A 175 -10.02 23.93 -3.44
C ASP A 175 -9.82 23.15 -2.13
N HIS A 176 -8.94 22.14 -2.12
CA HIS A 176 -8.72 21.25 -0.97
C HIS A 176 -7.25 21.08 -0.57
N SER A 177 -6.44 22.14 -0.70
CA SER A 177 -5.00 22.10 -0.39
C SER A 177 -4.68 21.65 1.05
N ASP A 178 -5.53 21.96 2.02
CA ASP A 178 -5.42 21.51 3.42
C ASP A 178 -5.58 19.99 3.56
N LEU A 179 -6.68 19.44 3.03
CA LEU A 179 -6.98 18.01 3.12
C LEU A 179 -5.92 17.17 2.39
N LEU A 180 -5.46 17.66 1.24
CA LEU A 180 -4.38 17.01 0.50
C LEU A 180 -3.06 17.06 1.25
N ASN A 181 -2.73 18.18 1.92
CA ASN A 181 -1.51 18.27 2.73
C ASN A 181 -1.52 17.24 3.88
N GLU A 182 -2.63 17.12 4.60
CA GLU A 182 -2.78 16.12 5.67
C GLU A 182 -2.69 14.69 5.13
N THR A 183 -3.33 14.43 3.98
CA THR A 183 -3.25 13.11 3.32
C THR A 183 -1.81 12.79 2.90
N LEU A 184 -1.08 13.78 2.37
CA LEU A 184 0.32 13.60 1.97
C LEU A 184 1.23 13.32 3.17
N LYS A 185 0.99 13.92 4.33
CA LYS A 185 1.77 13.67 5.56
C LYS A 185 1.61 12.25 6.11
N LEU A 186 0.55 11.52 5.74
CA LEU A 186 0.38 10.12 6.12
C LEU A 186 1.32 9.18 5.33
N VAL A 187 1.69 9.58 4.11
CA VAL A 187 2.47 8.74 3.19
C VAL A 187 3.93 9.21 3.11
N ILE A 188 4.13 10.53 3.11
CA ILE A 188 5.44 11.16 2.94
C ILE A 188 5.93 11.67 4.29
N LYS A 189 7.12 11.23 4.68
CA LYS A 189 7.84 11.72 5.85
C LYS A 189 8.55 13.04 5.54
N LYS A 190 9.35 13.09 4.47
CA LYS A 190 10.11 14.29 4.05
C LYS A 190 10.33 14.32 2.53
N ILE A 191 10.37 15.51 1.96
CA ILE A 191 10.73 15.73 0.56
C ILE A 191 12.02 16.55 0.52
N TYR A 192 13.12 15.95 0.10
CA TYR A 192 14.39 16.64 -0.07
C TYR A 192 14.48 17.25 -1.46
N TYR A 193 14.56 18.58 -1.51
CA TYR A 193 14.68 19.36 -2.72
C TYR A 193 16.15 19.80 -2.94
N SER A 194 16.64 19.63 -4.17
CA SER A 194 17.96 20.06 -4.61
C SER A 194 17.87 20.85 -5.91
N ARG A 195 18.52 22.01 -5.94
CA ARG A 195 18.71 22.84 -7.13
C ARG A 195 20.00 23.62 -6.99
N LYS A 196 21.12 22.94 -7.25
CA LYS A 196 22.45 23.54 -7.23
C LYS A 196 22.84 23.97 -8.64
N MET A 197 22.90 25.27 -8.87
CA MET A 197 23.36 25.85 -10.13
C MET A 197 24.85 26.18 -10.07
N PRO A 198 25.59 26.04 -11.19
CA PRO A 198 26.91 26.64 -11.34
C PRO A 198 26.84 28.17 -11.17
N THR A 199 27.93 28.79 -10.74
CA THR A 199 28.04 30.25 -10.56
C THR A 199 27.66 31.02 -11.82
N ASP A 200 28.05 30.50 -12.99
CA ASP A 200 27.82 31.15 -14.29
C ASP A 200 26.34 31.24 -14.65
N VAL A 201 25.55 30.23 -14.25
CA VAL A 201 24.10 30.20 -14.46
C VAL A 201 23.37 30.98 -13.36
N SER A 202 23.85 30.90 -12.12
CA SER A 202 23.27 31.60 -10.97
C SER A 202 23.32 33.13 -11.13
N ASN A 203 24.41 33.64 -11.73
CA ASN A 203 24.62 35.07 -11.95
C ASN A 203 23.76 35.65 -13.09
N LYS A 204 23.19 34.81 -13.97
CA LYS A 204 22.28 35.26 -15.03
C LYS A 204 20.98 35.83 -14.45
N SER A 205 20.30 36.71 -15.17
CA SER A 205 18.99 37.23 -14.77
C SER A 205 17.97 36.09 -14.55
N THR A 206 17.03 36.25 -13.62
CA THR A 206 15.91 35.30 -13.42
C THR A 206 14.98 35.20 -14.63
N ARG A 207 15.05 36.17 -15.55
CA ARG A 207 14.36 36.15 -16.85
C ARG A 207 15.08 35.30 -17.90
N ASN A 208 16.36 34.99 -17.69
CA ASN A 208 17.12 34.18 -18.63
C ASN A 208 16.60 32.72 -18.61
N PRO A 209 16.29 32.12 -19.78
CA PRO A 209 15.71 30.79 -19.86
C PRO A 209 16.61 29.71 -19.25
N GLU A 210 17.94 29.83 -19.37
CA GLU A 210 18.88 28.85 -18.82
C GLU A 210 18.80 28.77 -17.30
N ARG A 211 18.74 29.93 -16.62
CA ARG A 211 18.58 29.98 -15.15
C ARG A 211 17.16 29.59 -14.74
N ARG A 212 16.16 30.02 -15.50
CA ARG A 212 14.74 29.76 -15.18
C ARG A 212 14.42 28.27 -15.23
N ASN A 213 14.88 27.59 -16.27
CA ASN A 213 14.56 26.20 -16.56
C ASN A 213 15.62 25.21 -16.04
N TYR A 214 16.66 25.69 -15.34
CA TYR A 214 17.68 24.82 -14.78
C TYR A 214 17.04 23.73 -13.90
N PRO A 215 17.39 22.45 -14.11
CA PRO A 215 16.72 21.32 -13.49
C PRO A 215 16.84 21.33 -11.96
N PHE A 216 15.87 20.70 -11.32
CA PHE A 216 15.88 20.43 -9.88
C PHE A 216 15.68 18.93 -9.67
N GLN A 217 16.07 18.44 -8.50
CA GLN A 217 15.88 17.06 -8.10
C GLN A 217 15.03 17.02 -6.84
N LEU A 218 14.22 15.96 -6.73
CA LEU A 218 13.42 15.63 -5.58
C LEU A 218 13.73 14.22 -5.15
N VAL A 219 13.97 14.04 -3.85
CA VAL A 219 14.07 12.74 -3.21
C VAL A 219 12.99 12.68 -2.15
N ILE A 220 12.05 11.76 -2.28
CA ILE A 220 10.92 11.61 -1.36
C ILE A 220 11.25 10.47 -0.39
N GLU A 221 11.23 10.78 0.90
CA GLU A 221 11.34 9.82 2.01
C GLU A 221 9.92 9.46 2.45
N TYR A 222 9.53 8.21 2.22
CA TYR A 222 8.26 7.62 2.63
C TYR A 222 8.37 7.02 4.05
N TYR A 223 7.22 6.79 4.70
CA TYR A 223 7.17 6.04 5.98
C TYR A 223 7.35 4.54 5.78
#